data_AF-A0AAN6Y940-F1
#
_entry.id   AF-A0AAN6Y940-F1
#
_cell.length_a   1.000
_cell.length_b   1.000
_cell.length_c   1.000
_cell.angle_alpha   90.00
_cell.angle_beta   90.00
_cell.angle_gamma   90.00
#
_symmetry.space_group_name_H-M   'P 1'
#
loop_
_entity.id
_entity.type
_entity.pdbx_description
1 polymer ?
#
loop_
_entity_poly.entity_id
_entity_poly.type
_entity_poly.pdbx_seq_one_letter_code
_entity_poly.pdbx_strand_id
1 'polypeptide(L)'
;MLGKLFLTLDAIGLLMGAPLADYNETHIFNPRWPPHAKFHGAQTISLSLALGLATLYFTYRPLFFSSGQDQESLAAKRLRKRDSLRTALFTGTIYWMTGLVSILYPGTDGVDPEFGTPGTFPQAPIFASFMLFGILGWFLEN
;
A
#
# COMPACT_ATOMS: atom_id res chain seq x y z
N MET A 1 13.49 -0.39 15.13
CA MET A 1 14.01 0.44 14.00
C MET A 1 13.93 -0.31 12.68
N LEU A 2 14.41 -1.55 12.60
CA LEU A 2 14.30 -2.37 11.39
C LEU A 2 12.84 -2.55 10.93
N GLY A 3 11.89 -2.77 11.85
CA GLY A 3 10.48 -2.89 11.46
C GLY A 3 9.90 -1.61 10.87
N LYS A 4 10.23 -0.44 11.43
CA LYS A 4 9.88 0.86 10.81
C LYS A 4 10.49 1.05 9.43
N LEU A 5 11.71 0.54 9.17
CA LEU A 5 12.29 0.60 7.83
C LEU A 5 11.43 -0.17 6.82
N PHE A 6 11.01 -1.40 7.16
CA PHE A 6 10.14 -2.19 6.28
C PHE A 6 8.77 -1.54 6.06
N LEU A 7 8.13 -1.00 7.11
CA LEU A 7 6.87 -0.25 6.96
C LEU A 7 7.03 1.00 6.08
N THR A 8 8.18 1.66 6.15
CA THR A 8 8.50 2.81 5.28
C THR A 8 8.73 2.38 3.84
N LEU A 9 9.41 1.24 3.60
CA LEU A 9 9.58 0.69 2.26
C LEU A 9 8.24 0.29 1.63
N ASP A 10 7.36 -0.34 2.41
CA ASP A 10 5.99 -0.63 2.02
C ASP A 10 5.23 0.65 1.61
N ALA A 11 5.26 1.66 2.48
CA ALA A 11 4.63 2.94 2.20
C ALA A 11 5.20 3.64 0.95
N ILE A 12 6.51 3.59 0.72
CA ILE A 12 7.14 4.11 -0.51
C ILE A 12 6.63 3.33 -1.73
N GLY A 13 6.49 2.01 -1.62
CA GLY A 13 5.85 1.18 -2.64
C GLY A 13 4.45 1.67 -2.98
N LEU A 14 3.62 1.99 -1.98
CA LEU A 14 2.27 2.52 -2.21
C LEU A 14 2.29 3.91 -2.83
N LEU A 15 3.20 4.77 -2.37
CA LEU A 15 3.32 6.15 -2.84
C LEU A 15 3.81 6.25 -4.28
N MET A 16 4.60 5.28 -4.75
CA MET A 16 5.27 5.35 -6.06
C MET A 16 4.76 4.30 -7.04
N GLY A 17 4.38 3.12 -6.57
CA GLY A 17 4.04 1.96 -7.40
C GLY A 17 2.89 2.25 -8.36
N ALA A 18 1.69 2.58 -7.85
CA ALA A 18 0.54 2.85 -8.71
C ALA A 18 0.72 4.12 -9.58
N PRO A 19 1.23 5.26 -9.06
CA PRO A 19 1.50 6.41 -9.93
C PRO A 19 2.45 6.08 -11.09
N LEU A 20 3.53 5.34 -10.87
CA LEU A 20 4.46 4.99 -11.95
C LEU A 20 3.86 3.95 -12.91
N ALA A 21 3.10 2.98 -12.41
CA ALA A 21 2.51 1.91 -13.21
C ALA A 21 1.30 2.37 -14.03
N ASP A 22 0.49 3.29 -13.50
CA ASP A 22 -0.85 3.58 -14.04
C ASP A 22 -0.96 5.00 -14.65
N TYR A 23 -0.04 5.92 -14.32
CA TYR A 23 -0.05 7.28 -14.87
C TYR A 23 0.77 7.39 -16.16
N ASN A 24 0.40 6.60 -17.18
CA ASN A 24 1.10 6.57 -18.47
C ASN A 24 0.18 6.14 -19.63
N GLU A 25 0.76 6.02 -20.83
CA GLU A 25 0.08 5.70 -22.10
C GLU A 25 -0.56 4.31 -22.15
N THR A 26 -0.10 3.37 -21.32
CA THR A 26 -0.70 2.03 -21.28
C THR A 26 -1.98 1.99 -20.43
N HIS A 27 -2.18 2.98 -19.55
CA HIS A 27 -3.27 3.06 -18.58
C HIS A 27 -4.07 4.37 -18.72
N ILE A 28 -3.89 5.38 -17.85
CA ILE A 28 -4.73 6.58 -17.79
C ILE A 28 -4.82 7.35 -19.13
N PHE A 29 -3.75 7.36 -19.91
CA PHE A 29 -3.73 8.05 -21.21
C PHE A 29 -4.10 7.13 -22.39
N ASN A 30 -4.30 5.83 -22.16
CA ASN A 30 -4.68 4.88 -23.19
C ASN A 30 -6.02 5.28 -23.85
N PRO A 31 -6.08 5.52 -25.17
CA PRO A 31 -7.31 5.90 -25.85
C PRO A 31 -8.35 4.77 -25.91
N ARG A 32 -7.94 3.50 -25.72
CA ARG A 32 -8.83 2.32 -25.74
C ARG A 32 -9.59 2.13 -24.44
N TRP A 33 -9.09 2.68 -23.32
CA TRP A 33 -9.79 2.61 -22.03
C TRP A 33 -11.03 3.50 -22.04
N PRO A 34 -12.23 2.95 -21.78
CA PRO A 34 -13.43 3.77 -21.62
C PRO A 34 -13.25 4.79 -20.48
N PRO A 35 -13.97 5.92 -20.51
CA PRO A 35 -13.86 6.94 -19.46
C PRO A 35 -14.03 6.39 -18.03
N HIS A 36 -14.89 5.40 -17.83
CA HIS A 36 -15.12 4.79 -16.51
C HIS A 36 -13.94 3.93 -16.02
N ALA A 37 -13.22 3.25 -16.93
CA ALA A 37 -12.00 2.53 -16.58
C ALA A 37 -10.91 3.50 -16.11
N LYS A 38 -10.78 4.66 -16.78
CA LYS A 38 -9.86 5.73 -16.36
C LYS A 38 -10.24 6.33 -15.01
N PHE A 39 -11.53 6.49 -14.73
CA PHE A 39 -12.01 6.91 -13.40
C PHE A 39 -11.55 5.93 -12.31
N HIS A 40 -11.73 4.62 -12.52
CA HIS A 40 -11.26 3.62 -11.56
C HIS A 40 -9.73 3.55 -11.45
N GLY A 41 -8.98 3.72 -12.56
CA GLY A 41 -7.53 3.83 -12.51
C GLY A 41 -7.05 5.05 -11.70
N ALA A 42 -7.70 6.22 -11.88
CA ALA A 42 -7.38 7.41 -11.11
C ALA A 42 -7.75 7.24 -9.62
N GLN A 43 -8.84 6.51 -9.37
CA GLN A 43 -9.25 6.12 -8.02
C GLN A 43 -8.20 5.20 -7.36
N THR A 44 -7.65 4.19 -8.04
CA THR A 44 -6.63 3.29 -7.47
C THR A 44 -5.32 4.02 -7.20
N ILE A 45 -4.87 4.89 -8.11
CA ILE A 45 -3.70 5.76 -7.88
C ILE A 45 -3.91 6.61 -6.62
N SER A 46 -5.05 7.30 -6.53
CA SER A 46 -5.34 8.17 -5.39
C SER A 46 -5.45 7.38 -4.07
N LEU A 47 -6.03 6.19 -4.12
CA LEU A 47 -6.15 5.30 -2.97
C LEU A 47 -4.77 4.80 -2.51
N SER A 48 -3.87 4.44 -3.42
CA SER A 48 -2.51 4.00 -3.07
C SER A 48 -1.75 5.14 -2.36
N LEU A 49 -1.87 6.37 -2.85
CA LEU A 49 -1.26 7.54 -2.24
C LEU A 49 -1.79 7.78 -0.81
N ALA A 50 -3.11 7.76 -0.65
CA ALA A 50 -3.76 7.94 0.65
C ALA A 50 -3.32 6.86 1.66
N LEU A 51 -3.25 5.60 1.23
CA LEU A 51 -2.82 4.48 2.06
C LEU A 51 -1.33 4.52 2.38
N GLY A 52 -0.47 4.93 1.44
CA GLY A 52 0.95 5.14 1.68
C GLY A 52 1.21 6.24 2.73
N LEU A 53 0.53 7.38 2.62
CA LEU A 53 0.59 8.46 3.60
C LEU A 53 0.08 8.02 4.98
N ALA A 54 -1.05 7.29 5.02
CA ALA A 54 -1.59 6.74 6.27
C ALA A 54 -0.59 5.77 6.92
N THR A 55 0.04 4.90 6.13
CA THR A 55 1.04 3.93 6.62
C THR A 55 2.25 4.64 7.22
N LEU A 56 2.79 5.68 6.57
CA LEU A 56 3.86 6.51 7.15
C LEU A 56 3.40 7.18 8.45
N TYR A 57 2.23 7.83 8.43
CA TYR A 57 1.69 8.51 9.60
C TYR A 57 1.59 7.55 10.79
N PHE A 58 0.96 6.39 10.63
CA PHE A 58 0.77 5.43 11.72
C PHE A 58 2.07 4.72 12.15
N THR A 59 3.06 4.60 11.26
CA THR A 59 4.41 4.09 11.59
C THR A 59 5.15 5.02 12.55
N TYR A 60 5.03 6.34 12.33
CA TYR A 60 5.77 7.36 13.10
C TYR A 60 4.92 8.09 14.14
N ARG A 61 3.59 7.93 14.16
CA ARG A 61 2.65 8.51 15.13
C ARG A 61 3.10 8.36 16.59
N PRO A 62 3.61 7.20 17.06
CA PRO A 62 4.07 7.09 18.44
C PRO A 62 5.21 8.05 18.77
N LEU A 63 6.04 8.46 17.81
CA LEU A 63 7.11 9.44 18.05
C LEU A 63 6.56 10.85 18.20
N PHE A 64 5.60 11.25 17.35
CA PHE A 64 5.05 12.62 17.36
C PHE A 64 4.23 12.93 18.62
N PHE A 65 3.52 11.94 19.17
CA PHE A 65 2.61 12.15 20.30
C PHE A 65 3.19 11.70 21.64
N SER A 66 4.44 11.21 21.69
CA SER A 66 5.10 10.87 22.96
C SER A 66 5.70 12.08 23.69
N SER A 67 5.88 13.23 23.02
CA SER A 67 6.66 14.38 23.55
C SER A 67 5.92 15.27 24.55
N GLY A 68 4.83 14.80 25.20
CA GLY A 68 4.06 15.62 26.14
C GLY A 68 3.24 14.83 27.16
N GLN A 69 3.48 13.52 27.30
CA GLN A 69 2.73 12.65 28.20
C GLN A 69 3.68 11.96 29.20
N ASP A 70 4.28 12.77 30.07
CA ASP A 70 5.23 12.30 31.09
C ASP A 70 4.55 11.50 32.20
N GLN A 71 3.24 11.66 32.40
CA GLN A 71 2.45 10.92 33.40
C GLN A 71 1.73 9.67 32.85
N GLU A 72 1.82 9.38 31.55
CA GLU A 72 1.15 8.19 30.99
C GLU A 72 1.88 6.90 31.38
N SER A 73 1.12 5.91 31.86
CA SER A 73 1.67 4.61 32.25
C SER A 73 2.37 3.91 31.07
N LEU A 74 3.39 3.11 31.39
CA LEU A 74 4.12 2.31 30.38
C LEU A 74 3.18 1.37 29.60
N ALA A 75 2.14 0.85 30.25
CA ALA A 75 1.14 -0.02 29.63
C ALA A 75 0.34 0.73 28.55
N ALA A 76 -0.09 1.96 28.84
CA ALA A 76 -0.84 2.79 27.88
C ALA A 76 0.03 3.20 26.67
N LYS A 77 1.31 3.55 26.90
CA LYS A 77 2.28 3.83 25.83
C LYS A 77 2.46 2.63 24.89
N ARG A 78 2.59 1.41 25.46
CA ARG A 78 2.71 0.16 24.69
C ARG A 78 1.45 -0.15 23.88
N LEU A 79 0.27 0.00 24.49
CA LEU A 79 -1.00 -0.21 23.81
C LEU A 79 -1.16 0.74 22.62
N ARG A 80 -0.89 2.04 22.82
CA ARG A 80 -0.94 3.06 21.77
C ARG A 80 0.04 2.77 20.64
N LYS A 81 1.28 2.37 20.97
CA LYS A 81 2.27 1.95 19.96
C LYS A 81 1.73 0.78 19.13
N ARG A 82 1.24 -0.27 19.79
CA ARG A 82 0.73 -1.48 19.13
C ARG A 82 -0.45 -1.18 18.22
N ASP A 83 -1.41 -0.39 18.68
CA ASP A 83 -2.58 0.01 17.88
C ASP A 83 -2.14 0.81 16.66
N SER A 84 -1.20 1.74 16.83
CA SER A 84 -0.63 2.50 15.71
C SER A 84 0.02 1.59 14.66
N LEU A 85 0.83 0.62 15.09
CA LEU A 85 1.50 -0.31 14.17
C LEU A 85 0.53 -1.28 13.49
N ARG A 86 -0.55 -1.69 14.16
CA ARG A 86 -1.62 -2.49 13.55
C ARG A 86 -2.35 -1.71 12.47
N THR A 87 -2.62 -0.43 12.71
CA THR A 87 -3.21 0.42 11.69
C THR A 87 -2.25 0.62 10.52
N ALA A 88 -0.96 0.82 10.77
CA ALA A 88 0.06 0.90 9.72
C ALA A 88 0.13 -0.39 8.88
N LEU A 89 0.10 -1.57 9.52
CA LEU A 89 0.02 -2.86 8.82
C LEU A 89 -1.22 -2.93 7.93
N PHE A 90 -2.39 -2.58 8.47
CA PHE A 90 -3.64 -2.64 7.74
C PHE A 90 -3.60 -1.71 6.52
N THR A 91 -3.26 -0.43 6.71
CA THR A 91 -3.20 0.53 5.61
C THR A 91 -2.10 0.18 4.59
N GLY A 92 -0.99 -0.41 5.04
CA GLY A 92 0.12 -0.82 4.20
C GLY A 92 -0.21 -2.02 3.32
N THR A 93 -1.02 -2.97 3.82
CA THR A 93 -1.23 -4.26 3.15
C THR A 93 -2.50 -4.36 2.31
N ILE A 94 -3.56 -3.62 2.65
CA ILE A 94 -4.86 -3.82 1.99
C ILE A 94 -4.83 -3.53 0.49
N TYR A 95 -4.08 -2.53 0.04
CA TYR A 95 -3.98 -2.20 -1.38
C TYR A 95 -3.39 -3.38 -2.17
N TRP A 96 -2.26 -3.91 -1.70
CA TRP A 96 -1.58 -5.05 -2.30
C TRP A 96 -2.45 -6.30 -2.30
N MET A 97 -3.12 -6.58 -1.17
CA MET A 97 -4.05 -7.70 -1.06
C MET A 97 -5.19 -7.56 -2.07
N THR A 98 -5.82 -6.39 -2.17
CA THR A 98 -6.90 -6.13 -3.13
C THR A 98 -6.41 -6.22 -4.58
N GLY A 99 -5.17 -5.80 -4.84
CA GLY A 99 -4.52 -5.96 -6.14
C GLY A 99 -4.29 -7.42 -6.50
N LEU A 100 -3.81 -8.25 -5.56
CA LEU A 100 -3.60 -9.68 -5.80
C LEU A 100 -4.89 -10.45 -6.07
N VAL A 101 -5.98 -10.12 -5.37
CA VAL A 101 -7.27 -10.80 -5.55
C VAL A 101 -8.05 -10.29 -6.76
N SER A 102 -7.64 -9.18 -7.39
CA SER A 102 -8.36 -8.60 -8.53
C SER A 102 -8.45 -9.57 -9.71
N ILE A 103 -7.44 -10.43 -9.89
CA ILE A 103 -7.39 -11.43 -10.96
C ILE A 103 -8.48 -12.52 -10.83
N LEU A 104 -9.11 -12.64 -9.67
CA LEU A 104 -10.18 -13.61 -9.43
C LEU A 104 -11.53 -13.16 -9.99
N TYR A 105 -11.66 -11.90 -10.40
CA TYR A 105 -12.90 -11.37 -10.95
C TYR A 105 -13.02 -11.70 -12.45
N PRO A 106 -14.22 -12.03 -12.95
CA PRO A 106 -14.40 -12.36 -14.36
C PRO A 106 -13.96 -11.22 -15.28
N GLY A 107 -13.15 -11.54 -16.29
CA GLY A 107 -12.73 -10.59 -17.32
C GLY A 107 -11.59 -9.64 -16.93
N THR A 108 -10.95 -9.83 -15.78
CA THR A 108 -9.73 -9.11 -15.41
C THR A 108 -8.48 -9.81 -15.94
N ASP A 109 -7.46 -9.05 -16.31
CA ASP A 109 -6.12 -9.54 -16.64
C ASP A 109 -5.07 -8.58 -16.05
N GLY A 110 -3.84 -9.06 -15.84
CA GLY A 110 -2.74 -8.25 -15.32
C GLY A 110 -2.14 -7.32 -16.37
N VAL A 111 -2.41 -7.57 -17.65
CA VAL A 111 -1.90 -6.76 -18.76
C VAL A 111 -2.89 -6.77 -19.92
N ASP A 112 -3.05 -5.62 -20.57
CA ASP A 112 -3.79 -5.57 -21.84
C ASP A 112 -3.01 -6.34 -22.93
N PRO A 113 -3.68 -7.05 -23.85
CA PRO A 113 -3.02 -7.81 -24.92
C PRO A 113 -2.09 -6.98 -25.84
N GLU A 114 -2.26 -5.66 -25.88
CA GLU A 114 -1.38 -4.75 -26.64
C GLU A 114 0.02 -4.64 -26.00
N PHE A 115 0.12 -4.75 -24.67
CA PHE A 115 1.34 -4.43 -23.93
C PHE A 115 2.00 -5.66 -23.28
N GLY A 116 1.39 -6.84 -23.39
CA GLY A 116 1.93 -8.05 -22.79
C GLY A 116 1.24 -9.33 -23.24
N THR A 117 1.70 -10.44 -22.66
CA THR A 117 1.11 -11.75 -22.93
C THR A 117 -0.16 -11.92 -22.10
N PRO A 118 -1.33 -12.22 -22.71
CA PRO A 118 -2.56 -12.46 -21.98
C PRO A 118 -2.41 -13.56 -20.93
N GLY A 119 -3.06 -13.39 -19.78
CA GLY A 119 -2.97 -14.31 -18.64
C GLY A 119 -1.68 -14.19 -17.82
N THR A 120 -0.85 -13.17 -18.08
CA THR A 120 0.31 -12.86 -17.23
C THR A 120 -0.05 -11.80 -16.20
N PHE A 121 0.51 -11.93 -15.00
CA PHE A 121 0.27 -11.01 -13.89
C PHE A 121 1.58 -10.42 -13.35
N PRO A 122 2.24 -9.51 -14.10
CA PRO A 122 3.57 -9.01 -13.77
C PRO A 122 3.64 -8.23 -12.44
N GLN A 123 2.51 -7.69 -11.97
CA GLN A 123 2.41 -6.95 -10.72
C GLN A 123 2.33 -7.87 -9.49
N ALA A 124 1.96 -9.13 -9.64
CA ALA A 124 1.82 -10.07 -8.53
C ALA A 124 3.07 -10.17 -7.62
N PRO A 125 4.30 -10.36 -8.14
CA PRO A 125 5.49 -10.39 -7.28
C PRO A 125 5.75 -9.05 -6.59
N ILE A 126 5.41 -7.92 -7.23
CA ILE A 126 5.56 -6.59 -6.65
C ILE A 126 4.60 -6.42 -5.47
N PHE A 127 3.31 -6.74 -5.67
CA PHE A 127 2.30 -6.67 -4.63
C PHE A 127 2.64 -7.59 -3.45
N ALA A 128 3.03 -8.83 -3.73
CA ALA A 128 3.44 -9.78 -2.69
C ALA A 128 4.66 -9.29 -1.90
N SER A 129 5.64 -8.67 -2.56
CA SER A 129 6.87 -8.18 -1.92
C SER A 129 6.60 -7.01 -0.97
N PHE A 130 5.85 -6.00 -1.42
CA PHE A 130 5.52 -4.86 -0.55
C PHE A 130 4.56 -5.24 0.57
N MET A 131 3.59 -6.12 0.31
CA MET A 131 2.76 -6.70 1.36
C MET A 131 3.60 -7.43 2.43
N LEU A 132 4.62 -8.18 1.98
CA LEU A 132 5.55 -8.84 2.90
C LEU A 132 6.37 -7.82 3.72
N PHE A 133 6.79 -6.70 3.13
CA PHE A 133 7.43 -5.63 3.90
C PHE A 133 6.49 -5.06 4.98
N GLY A 134 5.22 -4.83 4.68
CA GLY A 134 4.23 -4.41 5.68
C GLY A 134 4.13 -5.40 6.85
N ILE A 135 4.01 -6.69 6.54
CA ILE A 135 3.91 -7.79 7.53
C ILE A 135 5.18 -7.92 8.37
N LEU A 136 6.36 -7.98 7.73
CA LEU A 136 7.65 -8.08 8.43
C LEU A 136 7.90 -6.83 9.27
N GLY A 137 7.53 -5.66 8.76
CA GLY A 137 7.69 -4.40 9.44
C GLY A 137 6.89 -4.32 10.75
N TRP A 138 5.64 -4.78 10.71
CA TRP A 138 4.82 -4.95 11.92
C TRP A 138 5.40 -6.01 12.86
N PHE A 139 5.75 -7.19 12.35
CA PHE A 139 6.26 -8.30 13.16
C PHE A 139 7.55 -7.93 13.92
N LEU A 140 8.44 -7.16 13.32
CA LEU A 140 9.72 -6.75 13.91
C LEU A 140 9.63 -5.55 14.86
N GLU A 141 8.54 -4.79 14.85
CA GLU A 141 8.38 -3.57 15.66
C GLU A 141 7.37 -3.73 16.81
N ASN A 142 6.56 -4.79 16.77
CA ASN A 142 5.51 -5.15 17.73
C ASN A 142 6.00 -6.04 18.88
#